data_AF-E6SFD9-F1
#
_entry.id   AF-E6SFD9-F1
#
_cell.length_a   1.000
_cell.length_b   1.000
_cell.length_c   1.000
_cell.angle_alpha   90.00
_cell.angle_beta   90.00
_cell.angle_gamma   90.00
#
_symmetry.space_group_name_H-M   'P 1'
#
loop_
_entity.id
_entity.type
_entity.pdbx_description
1 polymer ?
#
loop_
_entity_poly.entity_id
_entity_poly.type
_entity_poly.pdbx_seq_one_letter_code
_entity_poly.pdbx_strand_id
1 'polypeptide(L)'
;MPQVSADAHVPLPPDAAAAVAESFPPARPRVPPHVRSVRAAWRFRPEGAGALAIHTISYAAGPAWLARLAHEPTQWLLRHQAVRQVERLAEVARSRVRDA
;
A
#
# COMPACT_ATOMS: atom_id res chain seq x y z
N MET A 1 -14.80 -8.05 -3.74
CA MET A 1 -13.64 -7.51 -4.48
C MET A 1 -12.39 -8.04 -3.80
N PRO A 2 -11.46 -8.68 -4.53
CA PRO A 2 -10.20 -9.10 -3.95
C PRO A 2 -9.42 -7.89 -3.42
N GLN A 3 -8.70 -8.10 -2.33
CA GLN A 3 -7.86 -7.09 -1.70
C GLN A 3 -6.51 -7.70 -1.34
N VAL A 4 -5.46 -6.90 -1.45
CA VAL A 4 -4.13 -7.22 -0.94
C VAL A 4 -3.71 -6.14 0.03
N SER A 5 -3.02 -6.53 1.10
CA SER A 5 -2.47 -5.60 2.07
C SER A 5 -1.01 -5.89 2.32
N ALA A 6 -0.25 -4.85 2.62
CA ALA A 6 1.08 -4.93 3.19
C ALA A 6 1.18 -3.93 4.34
N ASP A 7 2.08 -4.20 5.26
CA ASP A 7 2.30 -3.37 6.43
C ASP A 7 3.80 -3.22 6.74
N ALA A 8 4.15 -2.12 7.40
CA ALA A 8 5.48 -1.89 7.94
C ALA A 8 5.40 -0.99 9.18
N HIS A 9 6.29 -1.23 10.13
CA HIS A 9 6.49 -0.33 11.25
C HIS A 9 7.16 0.96 10.78
N VAL A 10 6.60 2.10 11.19
CA VAL A 10 7.09 3.45 10.91
C VAL A 10 7.44 4.13 12.23
N PRO A 11 8.65 4.67 12.43
CA PRO A 11 9.07 5.30 13.68
C PRO A 11 8.52 6.74 13.81
N LEU A 12 7.24 6.94 13.47
CA LEU A 12 6.55 8.22 13.59
C LEU A 12 5.18 7.98 14.25
N PRO A 13 4.65 8.96 15.00
CA PRO A 13 3.26 8.93 15.43
C PRO A 13 2.31 8.77 14.23
N PRO A 14 1.12 8.17 14.41
CA PRO A 14 0.16 7.91 13.33
C PRO A 14 -0.15 9.14 12.45
N ASP A 15 -0.34 10.32 13.06
CA ASP A 15 -0.66 11.55 12.34
C ASP A 15 0.52 12.04 11.49
N ALA A 16 1.75 11.94 12.00
CA ALA A 16 2.95 12.27 11.25
C ALA A 16 3.20 11.29 10.10
N ALA A 17 2.95 9.99 10.32
CA ALA A 17 3.03 8.98 9.28
C ALA A 17 1.97 9.20 8.17
N ALA A 18 0.75 9.59 8.56
CA ALA A 18 -0.30 9.96 7.61
C ALA A 18 0.10 11.17 6.76
N ALA A 19 0.65 12.23 7.37
CA ALA A 19 1.13 13.41 6.64
C ALA A 19 2.25 13.07 5.66
N VAL A 20 3.17 12.15 6.01
CA VAL A 20 4.19 11.66 5.08
C VAL A 20 3.54 10.90 3.91
N ALA A 21 2.57 10.03 4.19
CA ALA A 21 1.89 9.26 3.15
C ALA A 21 1.07 10.15 2.19
N GLU A 22 0.46 11.23 2.68
CA GLU A 22 -0.24 12.23 1.86
C GLU A 22 0.70 13.04 0.96
N SER A 23 1.96 13.21 1.38
CA SER A 23 2.98 13.87 0.55
C SER A 23 3.43 13.04 -0.65
N PHE A 24 3.13 11.73 -0.66
CA PHE A 24 3.35 10.91 -1.83
C PHE A 24 2.29 11.17 -2.90
N PRO A 25 2.66 11.12 -4.20
CA PRO A 25 1.67 11.19 -5.25
C PRO A 25 0.62 10.09 -5.03
N PRO A 26 -0.66 10.36 -5.35
CA PRO A 26 -1.74 9.40 -5.13
C PRO A 26 -1.32 8.07 -5.75
N ALA A 27 -1.40 7.00 -4.96
CA ALA A 27 -1.03 5.68 -5.42
C ALA A 27 -1.86 5.36 -6.67
N ARG A 28 -1.18 5.25 -7.81
CA ARG A 28 -1.73 4.71 -9.05
C ARG A 28 -1.10 3.34 -9.25
N PRO A 29 -1.67 2.27 -8.66
CA PRO A 29 -1.16 0.93 -8.85
C PRO A 29 -1.04 0.65 -10.34
N ARG A 30 0.01 -0.06 -10.74
CA ARG A 30 0.15 -0.51 -12.13
C ARG A 30 -0.73 -1.74 -12.22
N VAL A 31 -1.84 -1.61 -12.92
CA VAL A 31 -2.83 -2.67 -13.02
C VAL A 31 -2.74 -3.37 -14.37
N PRO A 32 -2.90 -4.70 -14.41
CA PRO A 32 -3.08 -5.42 -15.66
C PRO A 32 -4.35 -4.97 -16.43
N PRO A 33 -4.42 -5.19 -17.76
CA PRO A 33 -5.54 -4.73 -18.59
C PRO A 33 -6.93 -5.25 -18.19
N HIS A 34 -7.00 -6.43 -17.56
CA HIS A 34 -8.26 -7.03 -17.08
C HIS A 34 -8.78 -6.42 -15.77
N VAL A 35 -8.02 -5.53 -15.13
CA VAL A 35 -8.47 -4.81 -13.94
C VAL A 35 -9.27 -3.58 -14.39
N ARG A 36 -10.52 -3.50 -13.96
CA ARG A 36 -11.48 -2.44 -14.34
C ARG A 36 -11.47 -1.26 -13.39
N SER A 37 -11.23 -1.52 -12.11
CA SER A 37 -11.11 -0.49 -11.09
C SER A 37 -10.12 -0.91 -10.02
N VAL A 38 -9.44 0.07 -9.45
CA VAL A 38 -8.50 -0.10 -8.36
C VAL A 38 -8.68 1.02 -7.35
N ARG A 39 -8.60 0.68 -6.07
CA ARG A 39 -8.61 1.63 -4.96
C ARG A 39 -7.47 1.28 -4.02
N ALA A 40 -6.63 2.26 -3.73
CA ALA A 40 -5.61 2.17 -2.71
C ALA A 40 -6.04 2.96 -1.46
N ALA A 41 -5.74 2.45 -0.29
CA ALA A 41 -6.05 3.09 0.98
C ALA A 41 -4.91 2.89 1.98
N TRP A 42 -4.67 3.93 2.79
CA TRP A 42 -3.75 3.87 3.93
C TRP A 42 -4.52 3.76 5.23
N ARG A 43 -3.95 3.03 6.19
CA ARG A 43 -4.37 3.02 7.59
C ARG A 43 -3.14 3.07 8.47
N PHE A 44 -3.23 3.83 9.55
CA PHE A 44 -2.19 3.95 10.56
C PHE A 44 -2.75 3.51 11.89
N ARG A 45 -2.03 2.64 12.60
CA ARG A 45 -2.36 2.27 13.97
C ARG A 45 -1.17 2.57 14.88
N PRO A 46 -1.40 3.06 16.10
CA PRO A 46 -0.31 3.21 17.06
C PRO A 46 0.32 1.84 17.35
N GLU A 47 1.65 1.77 17.32
CA GLU A 47 2.42 0.56 17.60
C GLU A 47 3.75 0.94 18.26
N GLY A 48 3.92 0.58 19.55
CA GLY A 48 5.12 0.92 20.32
C GLY A 48 5.40 2.42 20.34
N ALA A 49 6.62 2.81 19.96
CA ALA A 49 7.05 4.21 19.86
C ALA A 49 6.70 4.87 18.50
N GLY A 50 5.97 4.17 17.62
CA GLY A 50 5.63 4.63 16.28
C GLY A 50 4.24 4.18 15.85
N ALA A 51 4.11 3.83 14.57
CA ALA A 51 2.86 3.41 13.98
C ALA A 51 3.05 2.22 13.01
N LEU A 52 2.10 1.29 13.04
CA LEU A 52 1.93 0.29 12.00
C LEU A 52 1.21 0.93 10.82
N ALA A 53 1.93 1.11 9.71
CA ALA A 53 1.37 1.63 8.47
C ALA A 53 0.91 0.47 7.59
N ILE A 54 -0.37 0.43 7.27
CA ILE A 54 -1.00 -0.61 6.46
C ILE A 54 -1.47 0.01 5.14
N HIS A 55 -0.98 -0.52 4.03
CA HIS A 55 -1.42 -0.15 2.69
C HIS A 55 -2.29 -1.26 2.10
N THR A 56 -3.54 -0.95 1.77
CA THR A 56 -4.50 -1.90 1.18
C THR A 56 -4.82 -1.49 -0.26
N ILE A 57 -4.74 -2.44 -1.19
CA ILE A 57 -5.13 -2.27 -2.58
C ILE A 57 -6.28 -3.23 -2.87
N SER A 58 -7.45 -2.67 -3.21
CA SER A 58 -8.66 -3.40 -3.60
C SER A 58 -8.90 -3.23 -5.10
N TYR A 59 -9.32 -4.28 -5.79
CA TYR A 59 -9.52 -4.23 -7.24
C TYR A 59 -10.74 -5.01 -7.72
N ALA A 60 -11.25 -4.65 -8.90
CA ALA A 60 -12.21 -5.45 -9.65
C ALA A 60 -11.59 -5.92 -10.96
N ALA A 61 -11.74 -7.21 -11.26
CA ALA A 61 -11.24 -7.84 -12.47
C ALA A 61 -12.39 -8.32 -13.36
N GLY A 62 -12.25 -8.21 -14.68
CA GLY A 62 -13.20 -8.73 -15.65
C GLY A 62 -12.58 -8.86 -17.05
N PRO A 63 -13.05 -9.82 -17.88
CA PRO A 63 -14.16 -10.76 -17.64
C PRO A 63 -13.83 -11.88 -16.64
N ALA A 64 -14.84 -12.51 -16.03
CA ALA A 64 -14.67 -13.46 -14.92
C ALA A 64 -13.78 -14.67 -15.25
N TRP A 65 -13.83 -15.18 -16.48
CA TRP A 65 -12.99 -16.31 -16.92
C TRP A 65 -11.49 -15.95 -16.91
N LEU A 66 -11.16 -14.73 -17.34
CA LEU A 66 -9.79 -14.22 -17.37
C LEU A 66 -9.31 -13.82 -15.97
N ALA A 67 -10.21 -13.24 -15.17
CA ALA A 67 -9.94 -12.92 -13.77
C ALA A 67 -9.54 -14.17 -12.98
N ARG A 68 -10.06 -15.35 -13.32
CA ARG A 68 -9.72 -16.62 -12.67
C ARG A 68 -8.31 -17.10 -13.02
N LEU A 69 -7.89 -16.97 -14.27
CA LEU A 69 -6.55 -17.36 -14.72
C LEU A 69 -5.47 -16.37 -14.25
N ALA A 70 -5.78 -15.08 -14.31
CA ALA A 70 -4.83 -14.02 -13.97
C ALA A 70 -4.83 -13.66 -12.47
N HIS A 71 -5.57 -14.40 -11.63
CA HIS A 71 -5.79 -14.03 -10.24
C HIS A 71 -4.49 -13.93 -9.43
N GLU A 72 -3.72 -15.02 -9.42
CA GLU A 72 -2.45 -15.12 -8.70
C GLU A 72 -1.40 -14.10 -9.16
N PRO A 73 -1.10 -13.94 -10.47
CA PRO A 73 -0.13 -12.95 -10.91
C PRO A 73 -0.60 -11.51 -10.62
N THR A 74 -1.91 -11.24 -10.68
CA THR A 74 -2.46 -9.93 -10.30
C THR A 74 -2.27 -9.67 -8.82
N GLN A 75 -2.59 -10.65 -7.96
CA GLN A 75 -2.38 -10.51 -6.52
C GLN A 75 -0.91 -10.32 -6.17
N TRP A 76 -0.02 -11.11 -6.78
CA TRP A 76 1.41 -11.01 -6.57
C TRP A 76 1.93 -9.62 -6.93
N LEU A 77 1.56 -9.11 -8.10
CA LEU A 77 1.97 -7.78 -8.56
C LEU A 77 1.48 -6.69 -7.60
N LEU A 78 0.18 -6.71 -7.26
CA LEU A 78 -0.41 -5.68 -6.40
C LEU A 78 0.15 -5.76 -4.97
N ARG A 79 0.41 -6.96 -4.45
CA ARG A 79 1.07 -7.15 -3.16
C ARG A 79 2.48 -6.59 -3.21
N HIS A 80 3.24 -6.87 -4.26
CA HIS A 80 4.58 -6.33 -4.44
C HIS A 80 4.56 -4.79 -4.44
N GLN A 81 3.58 -4.18 -5.10
CA GLN A 81 3.41 -2.73 -5.07
C GLN A 81 3.04 -2.20 -3.68
N ALA A 82 2.18 -2.90 -2.94
CA ALA A 82 1.86 -2.51 -1.56
C ALA A 82 3.09 -2.57 -0.65
N VAL A 83 3.90 -3.63 -0.76
CA VAL A 83 5.17 -3.79 -0.03
C VAL A 83 6.12 -2.63 -0.34
N ARG A 84 6.33 -2.31 -1.63
CA ARG A 84 7.20 -1.19 -2.03
C ARG A 84 6.74 0.15 -1.46
N GLN A 85 5.44 0.38 -1.34
CA GLN A 85 4.90 1.61 -0.78
C GLN A 85 5.15 1.72 0.73
N VAL A 86 4.91 0.65 1.49
CA VAL A 86 5.17 0.64 2.95
C VAL A 86 6.67 0.73 3.25
N GLU A 87 7.53 0.08 2.46
CA GLU A 87 8.99 0.18 2.55
C GLU A 87 9.46 1.62 2.31
N ARG A 88 8.97 2.26 1.25
CA ARG A 88 9.31 3.65 0.92
C ARG A 88 8.87 4.60 2.03
N LEU A 89 7.68 4.40 2.58
CA LEU A 89 7.18 5.19 3.70
C LEU A 89 8.08 5.03 4.93
N ALA A 90 8.43 3.80 5.29
CA ALA A 90 9.30 3.51 6.43
C ALA A 90 10.70 4.13 6.24
N GLU A 91 11.24 4.12 5.01
CA GLU A 91 12.53 4.76 4.69
C GLU A 91 12.49 6.28 4.90
N VAL A 92 11.49 6.95 4.31
CA VAL A 92 11.34 8.42 4.45
C VAL A 92 11.13 8.81 5.92
N ALA A 93 10.33 8.04 6.65
CA ALA A 93 10.12 8.27 8.08
C ALA A 93 11.41 8.11 8.90
N ARG A 94 12.20 7.06 8.62
CA ARG A 94 13.51 6.85 9.26
C ARG A 94 14.48 8.00 8.96
N SER A 95 14.47 8.55 7.74
CA SER A 95 15.27 9.74 7.41
C SER A 95 14.85 10.93 8.27
N ARG A 96 13.55 11.23 8.36
CA ARG A 96 13.05 12.37 9.15
C ARG A 96 13.40 12.29 10.64
N VAL A 97 13.42 11.09 11.21
CA VAL A 97 13.82 10.88 12.61
C VAL A 97 15.33 11.09 12.80
N ARG A 98 16.14 10.80 11.78
CA ARG A 98 17.59 11.00 11.82
C ARG A 98 17.98 12.47 11.69
N ASP A 99 17.19 13.24 10.94
CA ASP A 99 17.45 14.66 10.64
C ASP A 99 16.82 15.61 11.69
N ALA A 100 16.09 15.07 12.68
CA ALA A 100 15.42 15.80 13.76
C ALA A 100 16.23 15.72 15.07
#